data_AF-A0A1H3P934-F1
#
_entry.id   AF-A0A1H3P934-F1
#
_cell.length_a   1.000
_cell.length_b   1.000
_cell.length_c   1.000
_cell.angle_alpha   90.00
_cell.angle_beta   90.00
_cell.angle_gamma   90.00
#
_symmetry.space_group_name_H-M   'P 1'
#
loop_
_entity.id
_entity.type
_entity.pdbx_description
1 polymer ?
#
loop_
_entity_poly.entity_id
_entity_poly.type
_entity_poly.pdbx_seq_one_letter_code
_entity_poly.pdbx_strand_id
1 'polypeptide(L)'
;MKKRIILLVFIFSIIFLLSCEKQGYKRIIVEEDVGLERESPIDPSIFGQVYLDIDRIDYFYPAFYHRGEVYGYLKKGHGNDSIGRRYLYKLDINNKLTETLKESIDFKQGSNKVGFMEDQVYTIDYIAGNKATPLPKLSKIINELREDEKGNQYEISYVSGSNRYLVINEISPNGEIANIFLYDLAQQMFYKNYNNRYGDICYVFELGSLIWIDQKDFKIYKIQLTNNYYTLEEYIDLGTDEDISRVRGIMKNGYELILLHDVRLGNKDDWNLMGTSAVTSYNFETNGYVNLFNKSIDENLYIEYLGHGIFISESFDIFRDYIEITERRIYYHNYTELVLVYNEELQEKSQQIYPEINVIVNVAENEIFSTKEIKKMIDGIPVTKSVIYQRINIFRPNRSLKPN
;
A
#
# COMPACT_ATOMS: atom_id res chain seq x y z
N MET A 1 46.86 -32.62 -33.60
CA MET A 1 45.69 -31.70 -33.68
C MET A 1 44.49 -32.15 -32.83
N LYS A 2 44.04 -33.42 -32.88
CA LYS A 2 42.87 -33.90 -32.10
C LYS A 2 42.95 -33.68 -30.57
N LYS A 3 44.13 -33.86 -29.94
CA LYS A 3 44.31 -33.62 -28.49
C LYS A 3 44.19 -32.14 -28.07
N ARG A 4 44.51 -31.18 -28.95
CA ARG A 4 44.36 -29.74 -28.67
C ARG A 4 42.90 -29.27 -28.77
N ILE A 5 42.12 -29.88 -29.67
CA ILE A 5 40.68 -29.59 -29.82
C ILE A 5 39.89 -30.10 -28.60
N ILE A 6 40.21 -31.30 -28.10
CA ILE A 6 39.56 -31.85 -26.90
C ILE A 6 39.85 -30.99 -25.67
N LEU A 7 41.08 -30.50 -25.51
CA LEU A 7 41.44 -29.61 -24.40
C LEU A 7 40.68 -28.27 -24.48
N LEU A 8 40.54 -27.70 -25.68
CA LEU A 8 39.77 -26.47 -25.90
C LEU A 8 38.28 -26.64 -25.58
N VAL A 9 37.67 -27.76 -26.00
CA VAL A 9 36.27 -28.07 -25.67
C VAL A 9 36.09 -28.26 -24.16
N PHE A 10 37.04 -28.91 -23.48
CA PHE A 10 36.99 -29.11 -22.03
C PHE A 10 37.13 -27.78 -21.27
N ILE A 11 38.04 -26.90 -21.70
CA ILE A 11 38.22 -25.56 -21.10
C ILE A 11 36.99 -24.69 -21.35
N PHE A 12 36.43 -24.67 -22.57
CA PHE A 12 35.20 -23.94 -22.85
C PHE A 12 34.00 -24.48 -22.08
N SER A 13 33.90 -25.80 -21.88
CA SER A 13 32.83 -26.42 -21.07
C SER A 13 32.98 -26.08 -19.59
N ILE A 14 34.21 -26.07 -19.06
CA ILE A 14 34.50 -25.66 -17.68
C ILE A 14 34.23 -24.17 -17.48
N ILE A 15 34.60 -23.32 -18.45
CA ILE A 15 34.26 -21.90 -18.42
C ILE A 15 32.74 -21.74 -18.48
N PHE A 16 32.01 -22.47 -19.32
CA PHE A 16 30.54 -22.40 -19.38
C PHE A 16 29.87 -22.87 -18.07
N LEU A 17 30.45 -23.87 -17.40
CA LEU A 17 30.01 -24.34 -16.06
C LEU A 17 30.37 -23.36 -14.94
N LEU A 18 31.50 -22.65 -15.04
CA LEU A 18 31.93 -21.59 -14.11
C LEU A 18 31.23 -20.24 -14.38
N SER A 19 30.77 -20.03 -15.61
CA SER A 19 29.94 -18.92 -16.08
C SER A 19 28.45 -19.20 -15.91
N CYS A 20 28.07 -20.31 -15.27
CA CYS A 20 26.73 -20.48 -14.74
C CYS A 20 26.59 -19.41 -13.66
N GLU A 21 26.03 -18.27 -14.06
CA GLU A 21 25.87 -17.08 -13.24
C GLU A 21 25.33 -17.49 -11.89
N LYS A 22 25.93 -16.95 -10.82
CA LYS A 22 25.32 -17.02 -9.50
C LYS A 22 23.95 -16.33 -9.59
N GLN A 23 22.90 -17.12 -9.85
CA GLN A 23 21.52 -16.70 -9.71
C GLN A 23 21.40 -15.93 -8.40
N GLY A 24 20.83 -14.74 -8.51
CA GLY A 24 20.74 -13.77 -7.44
C GLY A 24 19.69 -14.13 -6.42
N TYR A 25 19.82 -15.29 -5.78
CA TYR A 25 18.87 -15.77 -4.80
C TYR A 25 18.58 -14.71 -3.72
N LYS A 26 17.36 -14.14 -3.74
CA LYS A 26 16.90 -13.20 -2.69
C LYS A 26 16.11 -13.97 -1.65
N ARG A 27 16.41 -13.73 -0.37
CA ARG A 27 15.94 -14.56 0.75
C ARG A 27 14.50 -14.19 1.15
N ILE A 28 13.64 -15.20 1.21
CA ILE A 28 12.39 -15.23 1.96
C ILE A 28 12.67 -15.81 3.34
N ILE A 29 12.25 -15.09 4.36
CA ILE A 29 12.20 -15.53 5.75
C ILE A 29 10.74 -15.87 6.03
N VAL A 30 10.48 -17.07 6.54
CA VAL A 30 9.15 -17.45 7.02
C VAL A 30 9.21 -17.40 8.53
N GLU A 31 8.36 -16.57 9.12
CA GLU A 31 8.28 -16.34 10.56
C GLU A 31 7.01 -17.00 11.10
N GLU A 32 7.20 -17.78 12.17
CA GLU A 32 6.14 -18.54 12.86
C GLU A 32 5.29 -17.68 13.78
N ASP A 33 4.10 -18.20 14.07
CA ASP A 33 3.10 -17.78 15.06
C ASP A 33 3.59 -16.70 16.01
N VAL A 34 3.21 -15.46 15.71
CA VAL A 34 3.30 -14.42 16.72
C VAL A 34 2.10 -14.59 17.66
N GLY A 35 2.27 -15.49 18.62
CA GLY A 35 1.27 -15.71 19.66
C GLY A 35 1.08 -14.45 20.48
N LEU A 36 -0.18 -13.98 20.57
CA LEU A 36 -0.62 -13.29 21.77
C LEU A 36 -0.58 -14.32 22.89
N GLU A 37 0.15 -14.08 23.97
CA GLU A 37 0.38 -15.06 25.03
C GLU A 37 -0.92 -15.80 25.45
N ARG A 38 -1.10 -17.04 24.96
CA ARG A 38 -0.94 -18.29 25.74
C ARG A 38 -1.09 -19.58 24.90
N GLU A 39 -0.04 -20.38 25.05
CA GLU A 39 0.16 -21.85 24.94
C GLU A 39 0.02 -22.64 23.61
N SER A 40 1.18 -23.27 23.33
CA SER A 40 1.56 -24.49 22.59
C SER A 40 1.50 -24.51 21.05
N PRO A 41 2.67 -24.47 20.38
CA PRO A 41 2.78 -24.46 18.92
C PRO A 41 2.46 -25.81 18.29
N ILE A 42 1.87 -25.75 17.09
CA ILE A 42 1.69 -26.89 16.17
C ILE A 42 3.01 -27.11 15.42
N ASP A 43 3.32 -28.38 15.11
CA ASP A 43 4.61 -28.89 14.61
C ASP A 43 5.23 -28.09 13.42
N PRO A 44 6.42 -27.48 13.59
CA PRO A 44 7.08 -26.55 12.68
C PRO A 44 7.85 -27.18 11.49
N SER A 45 7.37 -28.28 10.94
CA SER A 45 8.18 -29.10 10.02
C SER A 45 8.39 -28.55 8.59
N ILE A 46 8.05 -27.29 8.28
CA ILE A 46 8.26 -26.67 6.93
C ILE A 46 8.99 -25.32 6.98
N PHE A 47 9.49 -24.87 8.14
CA PHE A 47 10.14 -23.56 8.23
C PHE A 47 11.58 -23.60 7.72
N GLY A 48 11.82 -22.87 6.64
CA GLY A 48 13.12 -22.74 6.01
C GLY A 48 13.25 -21.41 5.28
N GLN A 49 14.47 -20.86 5.26
CA GLN A 49 14.81 -19.75 4.37
C GLN A 49 14.69 -20.26 2.94
N VAL A 50 13.74 -19.72 2.17
CA VAL A 50 13.59 -20.05 0.75
C VAL A 50 14.12 -18.89 -0.07
N TYR A 51 14.65 -19.15 -1.25
CA TYR A 51 15.13 -18.08 -2.12
C TYR A 51 14.19 -17.89 -3.31
N LEU A 52 13.86 -16.64 -3.61
CA LEU A 52 13.26 -16.27 -4.88
C LEU A 52 14.31 -16.35 -5.97
N ASP A 53 14.02 -17.14 -7.00
CA ASP A 53 14.81 -17.19 -8.23
C ASP A 53 14.45 -15.98 -9.09
N ILE A 54 15.10 -14.85 -8.77
CA ILE A 54 15.00 -13.58 -9.50
C ILE A 54 16.40 -13.05 -9.75
N ASP A 55 16.57 -12.28 -10.82
CA ASP A 55 17.85 -11.65 -11.12
C ASP A 55 18.31 -10.76 -9.95
N ARG A 56 19.63 -10.69 -9.72
CA ARG A 56 20.22 -9.94 -8.58
C ARG A 56 19.70 -8.51 -8.46
N ILE A 57 19.45 -7.89 -9.60
CA ILE A 57 19.05 -6.49 -9.71
C ILE A 57 17.53 -6.28 -9.70
N ASP A 58 16.73 -7.35 -9.75
CA ASP A 58 15.28 -7.29 -9.88
C ASP A 58 14.58 -7.40 -8.53
N TYR A 59 13.50 -6.65 -8.31
CA TYR A 59 12.80 -6.61 -7.02
C TYR A 59 11.32 -6.89 -7.20
N PHE A 60 10.80 -7.90 -6.50
CA PHE A 60 9.37 -8.17 -6.38
C PHE A 60 8.72 -7.29 -5.31
N TYR A 61 7.62 -6.62 -5.64
CA TYR A 61 6.81 -5.85 -4.69
C TYR A 61 5.38 -6.41 -4.67
N PRO A 62 4.86 -6.78 -3.49
CA PRO A 62 3.49 -7.24 -3.36
C PRO A 62 2.49 -6.13 -3.65
N ALA A 63 1.35 -6.50 -4.22
CA ALA A 63 0.25 -5.59 -4.53
C ALA A 63 -1.08 -6.06 -3.92
N PHE A 64 -1.40 -7.35 -3.99
CA PHE A 64 -2.60 -7.91 -3.36
C PHE A 64 -2.52 -9.42 -3.17
N TYR A 65 -3.39 -9.94 -2.31
CA TYR A 65 -3.58 -11.37 -2.07
C TYR A 65 -4.82 -11.91 -2.77
N HIS A 66 -4.71 -13.09 -3.37
CA HIS A 66 -5.87 -13.80 -3.90
C HIS A 66 -5.68 -15.32 -3.88
N ARG A 67 -6.63 -16.05 -3.29
CA ARG A 67 -6.66 -17.54 -3.27
C ARG A 67 -5.34 -18.20 -2.83
N GLY A 68 -4.68 -17.65 -1.82
CA GLY A 68 -3.42 -18.18 -1.29
C GLY A 68 -2.17 -17.80 -2.09
N GLU A 69 -2.31 -16.97 -3.13
CA GLU A 69 -1.20 -16.47 -3.93
C GLU A 69 -0.99 -14.97 -3.66
N VAL A 70 0.28 -14.56 -3.63
CA VAL A 70 0.68 -13.15 -3.56
C VAL A 70 0.87 -12.64 -4.97
N TYR A 71 0.13 -11.61 -5.36
CA TYR A 71 0.29 -10.94 -6.64
C TYR A 71 1.07 -9.65 -6.48
N GLY A 72 1.96 -9.36 -7.43
CA GLY A 72 2.85 -8.22 -7.38
C GLY A 72 3.55 -7.94 -8.70
N TYR A 73 4.51 -7.03 -8.70
CA TYR A 73 5.28 -6.67 -9.90
C TYR A 73 6.79 -6.79 -9.66
N LEU A 74 7.53 -7.03 -10.74
CA LEU A 74 8.99 -6.94 -10.74
C LEU A 74 9.44 -5.55 -11.20
N LYS A 75 10.31 -4.91 -10.42
CA LYS A 75 11.08 -3.73 -10.83
C LYS A 75 12.47 -4.19 -11.24
N LYS A 76 12.83 -3.99 -12.52
CA LYS A 76 14.15 -4.34 -13.03
C LYS A 76 15.19 -3.29 -12.65
N GLY A 77 16.37 -3.71 -12.21
CA GLY A 77 17.40 -2.80 -11.72
C GLY A 77 18.22 -2.11 -12.82
N HIS A 78 18.33 -2.71 -14.01
CA HIS A 78 18.93 -2.10 -15.20
C HIS A 78 18.24 -2.57 -16.48
N GLY A 79 17.79 -1.61 -17.28
CA GLY A 79 17.17 -1.82 -18.57
C GLY A 79 16.30 -0.61 -18.92
N ASN A 80 16.44 -0.10 -20.15
CA ASN A 80 15.37 0.72 -20.71
C ASN A 80 14.18 -0.21 -20.91
N ASP A 81 13.22 -0.21 -19.99
CA ASP A 81 11.87 -0.68 -20.30
C ASP A 81 11.35 0.25 -21.40
N SER A 82 11.57 -0.16 -22.65
CA SER A 82 11.40 0.70 -23.82
C SER A 82 9.94 1.08 -24.09
N ILE A 83 8.98 0.53 -23.34
CA ILE A 83 7.63 1.02 -23.09
C ILE A 83 7.21 0.35 -21.77
N GLY A 84 6.62 1.08 -20.81
CA GLY A 84 6.31 0.66 -19.43
C GLY A 84 5.35 -0.52 -19.22
N ARG A 85 5.64 -1.69 -19.81
CA ARG A 85 4.93 -2.95 -19.61
C ARG A 85 5.52 -3.68 -18.41
N ARG A 86 4.85 -3.62 -17.26
CA ARG A 86 5.21 -4.42 -16.09
C ARG A 86 4.25 -5.60 -15.98
N TYR A 87 4.73 -6.82 -16.20
CA TYR A 87 3.94 -8.02 -15.99
C TYR A 87 3.60 -8.19 -14.52
N LEU A 88 2.40 -8.67 -14.25
CA LEU A 88 1.98 -9.13 -12.94
C LEU A 88 2.60 -10.51 -12.71
N TYR A 89 3.24 -10.67 -11.57
CA TYR A 89 3.81 -11.93 -11.12
C TYR A 89 2.98 -12.46 -9.97
N LYS A 90 2.92 -13.78 -9.85
CA LYS A 90 2.33 -14.46 -8.70
C LYS A 90 3.39 -15.28 -7.98
N LEU A 91 3.37 -15.20 -6.67
CA LEU A 91 4.16 -16.02 -5.77
C LEU A 91 3.21 -16.98 -5.06
N ASP A 92 3.38 -18.27 -5.34
CA ASP A 92 2.54 -19.32 -4.75
C ASP A 92 2.96 -19.66 -3.31
N ILE A 93 2.22 -20.57 -2.69
CA ILE A 93 2.48 -21.07 -1.33
C ILE A 93 3.83 -21.79 -1.19
N ASN A 94 4.43 -22.26 -2.30
CA ASN A 94 5.75 -22.90 -2.33
C ASN A 94 6.86 -21.89 -2.63
N ASN A 95 6.55 -20.59 -2.57
CA ASN A 95 7.45 -19.49 -2.89
C ASN A 95 8.00 -19.53 -4.33
N LYS A 96 7.25 -20.13 -5.27
CA LYS A 96 7.59 -20.10 -6.68
C LYS A 96 6.99 -18.86 -7.33
N LEU A 97 7.86 -17.97 -7.80
CA LEU A 97 7.46 -16.82 -8.60
C LEU A 97 7.17 -17.27 -10.03
N THR A 98 6.00 -16.92 -10.55
CA THR A 98 5.61 -17.19 -11.93
C THR A 98 5.11 -15.90 -12.57
N GLU A 99 5.68 -15.57 -13.72
CA GLU A 99 5.14 -14.52 -14.59
C GLU A 99 3.72 -14.91 -15.01
N THR A 100 2.79 -13.97 -14.90
CA THR A 100 1.44 -14.15 -15.44
C THR A 100 1.35 -13.46 -16.80
N LEU A 101 0.40 -13.88 -17.63
CA LEU A 101 0.16 -13.30 -18.96
C LEU A 101 -0.41 -11.85 -18.92
N LYS A 102 -0.31 -11.14 -17.79
CA LYS A 102 -1.16 -9.98 -17.47
C LYS A 102 -0.32 -8.76 -17.14
N GLU A 103 -0.68 -7.59 -17.67
CA GLU A 103 -0.01 -6.30 -17.42
C GLU A 103 -0.57 -5.65 -16.14
N SER A 104 0.29 -4.99 -15.35
CA SER A 104 -0.08 -4.23 -14.15
C SER A 104 -0.33 -2.76 -14.49
N ILE A 105 -1.48 -2.21 -14.08
CA ILE A 105 -1.90 -0.83 -14.42
C ILE A 105 -1.69 0.19 -13.28
N ASP A 106 -1.60 -0.24 -12.01
CA ASP A 106 -1.18 0.64 -10.89
C ASP A 106 -0.49 -0.16 -9.76
N PHE A 107 0.14 0.55 -8.83
CA PHE A 107 0.85 -0.02 -7.66
C PHE A 107 0.19 0.26 -6.30
N LYS A 108 -1.03 0.80 -6.26
CA LYS A 108 -1.79 0.88 -5.00
C LYS A 108 -2.04 -0.54 -4.48
N GLN A 109 -2.49 -0.70 -3.24
CA GLN A 109 -2.90 -2.02 -2.77
C GLN A 109 -4.30 -2.38 -3.27
N GLY A 110 -4.60 -3.67 -3.37
CA GLY A 110 -5.95 -4.17 -3.68
C GLY A 110 -6.13 -4.74 -5.10
N SER A 111 -7.17 -5.57 -5.26
CA SER A 111 -7.42 -6.34 -6.49
C SER A 111 -8.16 -5.57 -7.59
N ASN A 112 -8.82 -4.46 -7.24
CA ASN A 112 -9.48 -3.60 -8.20
C ASN A 112 -8.55 -2.43 -8.52
N LYS A 113 -8.20 -2.31 -9.81
CA LYS A 113 -7.26 -1.31 -10.31
C LYS A 113 -7.95 -0.36 -11.25
N VAL A 114 -7.50 0.89 -11.21
CA VAL A 114 -7.93 1.93 -12.13
C VAL A 114 -6.74 2.79 -12.48
N GLY A 115 -6.61 3.18 -13.74
CA GLY A 115 -5.48 3.99 -14.18
C GLY A 115 -5.56 4.35 -15.65
N PHE A 116 -4.47 4.89 -16.16
CA PHE A 116 -4.34 5.30 -17.55
C PHE A 116 -3.51 4.29 -18.33
N MET A 117 -3.95 3.95 -19.54
CA MET A 117 -3.10 3.37 -20.58
C MET A 117 -3.20 4.32 -21.79
N GLU A 118 -2.07 4.93 -22.15
CA GLU A 118 -2.04 6.06 -23.09
C GLU A 118 -2.97 7.19 -22.58
N ASP A 119 -3.91 7.65 -23.40
CA ASP A 119 -4.89 8.69 -23.05
C ASP A 119 -6.27 8.13 -22.68
N GLN A 120 -6.32 6.87 -22.23
CA GLN A 120 -7.56 6.19 -21.88
C GLN A 120 -7.55 5.67 -20.45
N VAL A 121 -8.63 5.92 -19.73
CA VAL A 121 -8.89 5.39 -18.40
C VAL A 121 -9.43 3.97 -18.50
N TYR A 122 -8.88 3.07 -17.70
CA TYR A 122 -9.27 1.67 -17.62
C TYR A 122 -9.53 1.23 -16.18
N THR A 123 -10.43 0.26 -16.03
CA THR A 123 -10.60 -0.50 -14.78
C THR A 123 -10.24 -1.97 -15.01
N ILE A 124 -9.71 -2.63 -13.98
CA ILE A 124 -9.49 -4.07 -13.96
C ILE A 124 -9.87 -4.62 -12.60
N ASP A 125 -10.69 -5.66 -12.59
CA ASP A 125 -10.90 -6.51 -11.42
C ASP A 125 -10.08 -7.80 -11.60
N TYR A 126 -8.94 -7.90 -10.89
CA TYR A 126 -8.06 -9.06 -11.01
C TYR A 126 -8.68 -10.37 -10.45
N ILE A 127 -9.84 -10.29 -9.78
CA ILE A 127 -10.63 -11.42 -9.26
C ILE A 127 -11.68 -11.88 -10.27
N ALA A 128 -12.49 -10.96 -10.80
CA ALA A 128 -13.58 -11.30 -11.73
C ALA A 128 -13.09 -11.56 -13.16
N GLY A 129 -11.96 -10.95 -13.53
CA GLY A 129 -11.34 -11.13 -14.83
C GLY A 129 -10.41 -9.98 -15.17
N ASN A 130 -9.18 -10.31 -15.56
CA ASN A 130 -8.09 -9.33 -15.69
C ASN A 130 -8.14 -8.57 -17.02
N LYS A 131 -9.33 -8.41 -17.59
CA LYS A 131 -9.54 -7.68 -18.84
C LYS A 131 -9.68 -6.19 -18.50
N ALA A 132 -8.78 -5.39 -19.04
CA ALA A 132 -8.91 -3.94 -19.05
C ALA A 132 -10.26 -3.54 -19.65
N THR A 133 -11.09 -2.89 -18.84
CA THR A 133 -12.39 -2.38 -19.25
C THR A 133 -12.27 -0.86 -19.39
N PRO A 134 -12.32 -0.33 -20.63
CA PRO A 134 -12.18 1.10 -20.87
C PRO A 134 -13.36 1.88 -20.29
N LEU A 135 -13.08 3.10 -19.81
CA LEU A 135 -14.07 4.08 -19.37
C LEU A 135 -14.08 5.27 -20.34
N PRO A 136 -14.61 5.11 -21.58
CA PRO A 136 -14.44 6.10 -22.65
C PRO A 136 -14.99 7.49 -22.32
N LYS A 137 -16.09 7.57 -21.56
CA LYS A 137 -16.64 8.85 -21.10
C LYS A 137 -15.69 9.56 -20.14
N LEU A 138 -15.14 8.84 -19.17
CA LEU A 138 -14.18 9.42 -18.23
C LEU A 138 -12.88 9.80 -18.93
N SER A 139 -12.36 8.95 -19.83
CA SER A 139 -11.19 9.27 -20.66
C SER A 139 -11.36 10.60 -21.40
N LYS A 140 -12.52 10.79 -22.05
CA LYS A 140 -12.82 12.03 -22.76
C LYS A 140 -12.78 13.25 -21.82
N ILE A 141 -13.45 13.16 -20.67
CA ILE A 141 -13.50 14.25 -19.70
C ILE A 141 -12.10 14.61 -19.19
N ILE A 142 -11.28 13.61 -18.84
CA ILE A 142 -9.92 13.87 -18.34
C ILE A 142 -9.04 14.48 -19.44
N ASN A 143 -9.15 14.02 -20.68
CA ASN A 143 -8.36 14.59 -21.78
C ASN A 143 -8.74 16.04 -22.07
N GLU A 144 -10.04 16.39 -21.99
CA GLU A 144 -10.48 17.79 -22.08
C GLU A 144 -9.88 18.63 -20.95
N LEU A 145 -9.88 18.14 -19.70
CA LEU A 145 -9.26 18.85 -18.57
C LEU A 145 -7.74 19.04 -18.75
N ARG A 146 -7.03 18.03 -19.28
CA ARG A 146 -5.58 18.10 -19.58
C ARG A 146 -5.24 19.14 -20.64
N GLU A 147 -6.13 19.38 -21.61
CA GLU A 147 -5.92 20.40 -22.64
C GLU A 147 -6.06 21.82 -22.08
N ASP A 148 -7.02 22.02 -21.16
CA ASP A 148 -7.31 23.31 -20.54
C ASP A 148 -6.24 23.71 -19.48
N GLU A 149 -5.74 22.75 -18.70
CA GLU A 149 -4.78 23.00 -17.61
C GLU A 149 -3.38 22.42 -17.88
N LYS A 150 -2.64 23.08 -18.79
CA LYS A 150 -1.30 22.63 -19.21
C LYS A 150 -0.36 22.41 -18.02
N GLY A 151 0.04 21.15 -17.84
CA GLY A 151 1.04 20.74 -16.86
C GLY A 151 0.47 20.00 -15.66
N ASN A 152 -0.85 19.99 -15.47
CA ASN A 152 -1.49 19.22 -14.41
C ASN A 152 -1.43 17.71 -14.72
N GLN A 153 -1.30 16.92 -13.67
CA GLN A 153 -1.39 15.47 -13.69
C GLN A 153 -2.72 15.03 -13.06
N TYR A 154 -3.18 13.83 -13.41
CA TYR A 154 -4.41 13.28 -12.85
C TYR A 154 -4.13 11.90 -12.30
N GLU A 155 -4.53 11.67 -11.05
CA GLU A 155 -4.47 10.38 -10.38
C GLU A 155 -5.90 9.90 -10.13
N ILE A 156 -6.17 8.62 -10.41
CA ILE A 156 -7.49 8.01 -10.23
C ILE A 156 -7.38 6.84 -9.27
N SER A 157 -8.31 6.73 -8.32
CA SER A 157 -8.44 5.56 -7.46
C SER A 157 -9.90 5.28 -7.10
N TYR A 158 -10.19 4.05 -6.70
CA TYR A 158 -11.47 3.71 -6.07
C TYR A 158 -11.61 4.45 -4.73
N VAL A 159 -12.84 4.87 -4.42
CA VAL A 159 -13.18 5.41 -3.11
C VAL A 159 -13.06 4.31 -2.05
N SER A 160 -12.46 4.64 -0.90
CA SER A 160 -12.37 3.71 0.23
C SER A 160 -13.77 3.23 0.65
N GLY A 161 -13.98 1.92 0.72
CA GLY A 161 -15.29 1.32 1.02
C GLY A 161 -16.24 1.19 -0.18
N SER A 162 -15.84 1.52 -1.42
CA SER A 162 -16.71 1.37 -2.60
C SER A 162 -15.98 1.04 -3.91
N ASN A 163 -16.50 0.05 -4.63
CA ASN A 163 -16.11 -0.23 -6.03
C ASN A 163 -16.99 0.49 -7.06
N ARG A 164 -17.92 1.36 -6.61
CA ARG A 164 -18.82 2.12 -7.49
C ARG A 164 -18.28 3.49 -7.84
N TYR A 165 -17.60 4.13 -6.90
CA TYR A 165 -17.13 5.51 -7.07
C TYR A 165 -15.62 5.54 -7.27
N LEU A 166 -15.18 6.41 -8.17
CA LEU A 166 -13.78 6.78 -8.33
C LEU A 166 -13.57 8.20 -7.81
N VAL A 167 -12.45 8.41 -7.15
CA VAL A 167 -11.86 9.73 -6.88
C VAL A 167 -10.84 10.02 -7.97
N ILE A 168 -10.89 11.23 -8.51
CA ILE A 168 -9.87 11.77 -9.41
C ILE A 168 -9.24 12.99 -8.73
N ASN A 169 -7.96 12.89 -8.42
CA ASN A 169 -7.17 14.01 -7.92
C ASN A 169 -6.46 14.67 -9.10
N GLU A 170 -6.69 15.96 -9.27
CA GLU A 170 -5.87 16.81 -10.13
C GLU A 170 -4.68 17.31 -9.33
N ILE A 171 -3.49 17.14 -9.87
CA ILE A 171 -2.22 17.44 -9.22
C ILE A 171 -1.53 18.53 -10.04
N SER A 172 -1.28 19.68 -9.43
CA SER A 172 -0.59 20.80 -10.08
C SER A 172 0.91 20.48 -10.32
N PRO A 173 1.61 21.26 -11.16
CA PRO A 173 3.01 21.00 -11.48
C PRO A 173 3.98 20.99 -10.27
N ASN A 174 3.58 21.62 -9.16
CA ASN A 174 4.31 21.62 -7.89
C ASN A 174 4.05 20.37 -7.01
N GLY A 175 3.19 19.44 -7.46
CA GLY A 175 2.86 18.21 -6.74
C GLY A 175 1.73 18.34 -5.72
N GLU A 176 1.09 19.50 -5.61
CA GLU A 176 -0.07 19.69 -4.74
C GLU A 176 -1.36 19.22 -5.42
N ILE A 177 -2.32 18.73 -4.63
CA ILE A 177 -3.67 18.49 -5.16
C ILE A 177 -4.27 19.85 -5.44
N ALA A 178 -4.80 20.08 -6.65
CA ALA A 178 -5.47 21.31 -7.04
C ALA A 178 -7.00 21.15 -6.98
N ASN A 179 -7.52 20.02 -7.45
CA ASN A 179 -8.95 19.70 -7.42
C ASN A 179 -9.18 18.22 -7.13
N ILE A 180 -10.36 17.92 -6.59
CA ILE A 180 -10.84 16.55 -6.35
C ILE A 180 -12.19 16.40 -7.05
N PHE A 181 -12.28 15.40 -7.92
CA PHE A 181 -13.51 15.05 -8.64
C PHE A 181 -13.99 13.66 -8.27
N LEU A 182 -15.29 13.41 -8.48
CA LEU A 182 -15.90 12.11 -8.29
C LEU A 182 -16.46 11.58 -9.60
N TYR A 183 -16.36 10.27 -9.80
CA TYR A 183 -17.01 9.59 -10.92
C TYR A 183 -17.83 8.40 -10.41
N ASP A 184 -19.13 8.38 -10.71
CA ASP A 184 -20.01 7.24 -10.44
C ASP A 184 -19.97 6.29 -11.63
N LEU A 185 -19.40 5.10 -11.45
CA LEU A 185 -19.29 4.08 -12.50
C LEU A 185 -20.65 3.54 -12.94
N ALA A 186 -21.62 3.46 -12.02
CA ALA A 186 -22.95 2.91 -12.32
C ALA A 186 -23.77 3.88 -13.16
N GLN A 187 -23.70 5.17 -12.84
CA GLN A 187 -24.42 6.22 -13.57
C GLN A 187 -23.61 6.82 -14.73
N GLN A 188 -22.30 6.57 -14.77
CA GLN A 188 -21.34 7.18 -15.69
C GLN A 188 -21.34 8.71 -15.60
N MET A 189 -21.44 9.24 -14.38
CA MET A 189 -21.58 10.67 -14.08
C MET A 189 -20.31 11.20 -13.42
N PHE A 190 -19.85 12.35 -13.88
CA PHE A 190 -18.70 13.07 -13.34
C PHE A 190 -19.18 14.25 -12.50
N TYR A 191 -18.65 14.40 -11.30
CA TYR A 191 -19.04 15.43 -10.35
C TYR A 191 -17.86 16.31 -9.99
N LYS A 192 -18.05 17.63 -10.14
CA LYS A 192 -17.08 18.65 -9.75
C LYS A 192 -17.38 19.20 -8.35
N ASN A 193 -16.32 19.54 -7.63
CA ASN A 193 -16.41 20.33 -6.40
C ASN A 193 -16.19 21.81 -6.72
N TYR A 194 -16.82 22.70 -5.95
CA TYR A 194 -16.57 24.14 -5.99
C TYR A 194 -15.96 24.70 -4.70
N ASN A 195 -15.78 23.86 -3.68
CA ASN A 195 -15.46 24.34 -2.34
C ASN A 195 -13.97 24.58 -2.10
N ASN A 196 -13.07 24.29 -3.07
CA ASN A 196 -11.60 24.41 -2.95
C ASN A 196 -11.06 23.84 -1.62
N ARG A 197 -11.67 22.76 -1.14
CA ARG A 197 -11.27 22.04 0.07
C ARG A 197 -10.43 20.84 -0.32
N TYR A 198 -9.52 20.44 0.56
CA TYR A 198 -8.79 19.19 0.47
C TYR A 198 -9.30 18.21 1.52
N GLY A 199 -9.42 16.94 1.14
CA GLY A 199 -10.04 15.94 1.98
C GLY A 199 -9.96 14.54 1.40
N ASP A 200 -10.03 13.57 2.30
CA ASP A 200 -10.17 12.17 1.94
C ASP A 200 -11.65 11.84 1.74
N ILE A 201 -11.96 11.00 0.75
CA ILE A 201 -13.33 10.57 0.46
C ILE A 201 -13.48 9.09 0.76
N CYS A 202 -14.50 8.76 1.55
CA CYS A 202 -14.88 7.40 1.92
C CYS A 202 -16.36 7.16 1.58
N TYR A 203 -16.73 5.90 1.31
CA TYR A 203 -18.12 5.48 1.23
C TYR A 203 -18.53 4.74 2.49
N VAL A 204 -19.59 5.22 3.13
CA VAL A 204 -20.16 4.61 4.34
C VAL A 204 -21.42 3.88 3.94
N PHE A 205 -21.37 2.55 4.02
CA PHE A 205 -22.50 1.68 3.68
C PHE A 205 -23.71 1.97 4.58
N GLU A 206 -23.49 2.13 5.89
CA GLU A 206 -24.54 2.40 6.87
C GLU A 206 -25.30 3.71 6.59
N LEU A 207 -24.61 4.71 6.03
CA LEU A 207 -25.23 5.98 5.63
C LEU A 207 -25.77 5.94 4.19
N GLY A 208 -25.44 4.90 3.42
CA GLY A 208 -25.64 4.85 1.98
C GLY A 208 -24.98 6.01 1.23
N SER A 209 -23.94 6.64 1.81
CA SER A 209 -23.45 7.96 1.40
C SER A 209 -21.94 7.99 1.30
N LEU A 210 -21.45 8.85 0.38
CA LEU A 210 -20.07 9.32 0.41
C LEU A 210 -19.91 10.35 1.53
N ILE A 211 -18.74 10.34 2.17
CA ILE A 211 -18.32 11.33 3.14
C ILE A 211 -16.98 11.94 2.71
N TRP A 212 -16.74 13.17 3.15
CA TRP A 212 -15.53 13.95 2.96
C TRP A 212 -14.92 14.24 4.33
N ILE A 213 -13.65 13.91 4.51
CA ILE A 213 -12.89 14.18 5.73
C ILE A 213 -11.96 15.33 5.41
N ASP A 214 -12.28 16.52 5.92
CA ASP A 214 -11.60 17.75 5.55
C ASP A 214 -10.21 17.85 6.22
N GLN A 215 -9.19 18.25 5.46
CA GLN A 215 -7.82 18.35 5.98
C GLN A 215 -7.52 19.67 6.69
N LYS A 216 -8.44 20.63 6.69
CA LYS A 216 -8.24 21.98 7.24
C LYS A 216 -9.01 22.20 8.52
N ASP A 217 -10.29 21.85 8.53
CA ASP A 217 -11.13 21.96 9.72
C ASP A 217 -11.35 20.62 10.43
N PHE A 218 -10.82 19.52 9.87
CA PHE A 218 -10.90 18.18 10.41
C PHE A 218 -12.33 17.73 10.72
N LYS A 219 -13.31 18.26 9.98
CA LYS A 219 -14.70 17.80 10.06
C LYS A 219 -15.00 16.76 9.00
N ILE A 220 -16.01 15.94 9.28
CA ILE A 220 -16.63 15.03 8.32
C ILE A 220 -17.87 15.70 7.76
N TYR A 221 -17.96 15.72 6.44
CA TYR A 221 -19.10 16.19 5.68
C TYR A 221 -19.73 15.03 4.91
N LYS A 222 -21.06 15.00 4.78
CA LYS A 222 -21.76 14.17 3.79
C LYS A 222 -21.65 14.83 2.42
N ILE A 223 -21.37 14.02 1.39
CA ILE A 223 -21.30 14.49 0.00
C ILE A 223 -22.68 14.33 -0.64
N GLN A 224 -23.27 15.46 -1.04
CA GLN A 224 -24.55 15.49 -1.76
C GLN A 224 -24.29 15.66 -3.27
N LEU A 225 -24.66 14.66 -4.07
CA LEU A 225 -24.47 14.66 -5.52
C LEU A 225 -25.67 15.30 -6.22
N THR A 226 -25.47 16.41 -6.94
CA THR A 226 -26.54 17.13 -7.65
C THR A 226 -26.06 17.64 -9.01
N ASN A 227 -26.74 17.28 -10.11
CA ASN A 227 -26.54 17.87 -11.45
C ASN A 227 -25.07 18.09 -11.86
N ASN A 228 -24.23 17.04 -11.80
CA ASN A 228 -22.79 17.04 -12.13
C ASN A 228 -21.89 17.82 -11.16
N TYR A 229 -22.40 18.19 -10.00
CA TYR A 229 -21.65 18.80 -8.92
C TYR A 229 -21.87 18.04 -7.63
N TYR A 230 -21.01 18.29 -6.66
CA TYR A 230 -21.26 17.86 -5.31
C TYR A 230 -21.02 18.95 -4.30
N THR A 231 -21.83 18.94 -3.24
CA THR A 231 -21.72 19.85 -2.11
C THR A 231 -21.40 19.07 -0.84
N LEU A 232 -20.89 19.79 0.16
CA LEU A 232 -20.52 19.24 1.46
C LEU A 232 -21.52 19.73 2.50
N GLU A 233 -22.17 18.80 3.18
CA GLU A 233 -23.08 19.05 4.29
C GLU A 233 -22.40 18.59 5.58
N GLU A 234 -22.18 19.49 6.54
CA GLU A 234 -21.48 19.14 7.79
C GLU A 234 -22.21 18.00 8.51
N TYR A 235 -21.45 17.00 8.97
CA TYR A 235 -22.00 15.82 9.60
C TYR A 235 -21.43 15.56 10.99
N ILE A 236 -20.10 15.48 11.13
CA ILE A 236 -19.42 15.23 12.42
C ILE A 236 -18.25 16.19 12.54
N ASP A 237 -18.08 16.77 13.73
CA ASP A 237 -16.84 17.44 14.12
C ASP A 237 -15.93 16.43 14.83
N LEU A 238 -14.71 16.21 14.32
CA LEU A 238 -13.79 15.23 14.91
C LEU A 238 -13.08 15.75 16.16
N GLY A 239 -13.13 17.07 16.43
CA GLY A 239 -12.51 17.66 17.62
C GLY A 239 -11.02 17.35 17.74
N THR A 240 -10.25 17.52 16.66
CA THR A 240 -8.81 17.23 16.62
C THR A 240 -7.98 18.32 17.28
N ASP A 241 -6.84 17.94 17.87
CA ASP A 241 -5.87 18.85 18.48
C ASP A 241 -5.22 19.81 17.47
N GLU A 242 -4.73 20.97 17.94
CA GLU A 242 -4.15 22.04 17.11
C GLU A 242 -2.89 21.63 16.32
N ASP A 243 -2.20 20.58 16.74
CA ASP A 243 -0.92 20.15 16.15
C ASP A 243 -1.08 19.16 14.99
N ILE A 244 -2.30 18.70 14.69
CA ILE A 244 -2.56 17.75 13.60
C ILE A 244 -2.36 18.44 12.24
N SER A 245 -1.56 17.82 11.39
CA SER A 245 -1.25 18.35 10.05
C SER A 245 -2.09 17.69 8.95
N ARG A 246 -2.52 16.45 9.15
CA ARG A 246 -3.30 15.66 8.18
C ARG A 246 -4.09 14.56 8.88
N VAL A 247 -5.29 14.27 8.43
CA VAL A 247 -6.10 13.13 8.88
C VAL A 247 -6.38 12.20 7.70
N ARG A 248 -5.86 10.97 7.74
CA ARG A 248 -6.18 9.95 6.73
C ARG A 248 -7.41 9.15 7.15
N GLY A 249 -8.36 9.00 6.23
CA GLY A 249 -9.62 8.30 6.48
C GLY A 249 -9.72 6.96 5.74
N ILE A 250 -10.05 5.89 6.45
CA ILE A 250 -10.17 4.56 5.86
C ILE A 250 -11.42 3.83 6.37
N MET A 251 -12.23 3.31 5.44
CA MET A 251 -13.40 2.53 5.78
C MET A 251 -13.08 1.06 6.03
N LYS A 252 -13.33 0.60 7.26
CA LYS A 252 -13.35 -0.81 7.64
C LYS A 252 -14.78 -1.35 7.62
N ASN A 253 -14.98 -2.44 6.89
CA ASN A 253 -16.26 -3.18 6.77
C ASN A 253 -17.49 -2.35 6.37
N GLY A 254 -17.31 -1.12 5.85
CA GLY A 254 -18.40 -0.24 5.41
C GLY A 254 -19.10 0.58 6.51
N TYR A 255 -18.76 0.39 7.79
CA TYR A 255 -19.43 1.06 8.91
C TYR A 255 -18.49 1.60 10.00
N GLU A 256 -17.20 1.27 9.96
CA GLU A 256 -16.21 1.73 10.94
C GLU A 256 -15.12 2.56 10.26
N LEU A 257 -15.09 3.86 10.55
CA LEU A 257 -14.15 4.80 9.98
C LEU A 257 -12.91 4.85 10.86
N ILE A 258 -11.79 4.39 10.33
CA ILE A 258 -10.48 4.52 10.94
C ILE A 258 -9.88 5.84 10.50
N LEU A 259 -9.42 6.64 11.46
CA LEU A 259 -8.80 7.95 11.27
C LEU A 259 -7.37 7.89 11.81
N LEU A 260 -6.40 8.14 10.93
CA LEU A 260 -4.99 8.25 11.30
C LEU A 260 -4.62 9.73 11.33
N HIS A 261 -4.30 10.23 12.52
CA HIS A 261 -3.95 11.62 12.78
C HIS A 261 -2.45 11.79 12.64
N ASP A 262 -2.02 12.39 11.54
CA ASP A 262 -0.63 12.58 11.23
C ASP A 262 -0.16 14.00 11.56
N VAL A 263 1.08 14.09 12.02
CA VAL A 263 1.80 15.34 12.32
C VAL A 263 3.01 15.46 11.41
N ARG A 264 3.29 16.67 10.94
CA ARG A 264 4.50 16.94 10.16
C ARG A 264 5.72 16.79 11.06
N LEU A 265 6.69 16.02 10.58
CA LEU A 265 7.96 15.78 11.26
C LEU A 265 9.11 16.44 10.47
N GLY A 266 10.06 17.03 11.19
CA GLY A 266 11.24 17.65 10.62
C GLY A 266 11.07 19.14 10.25
N ASN A 267 12.21 19.81 10.09
CA ASN A 267 12.29 21.29 9.99
C ASN A 267 12.80 21.78 8.61
N LYS A 268 12.50 21.06 7.52
CA LYS A 268 12.84 21.49 6.16
C LYS A 268 11.59 21.89 5.40
N ASP A 269 11.64 23.05 4.76
CA ASP A 269 10.54 23.61 3.97
C ASP A 269 10.03 22.61 2.92
N ASP A 270 10.93 21.85 2.29
CA ASP A 270 10.61 20.88 1.22
C ASP A 270 10.44 19.43 1.69
N TRP A 271 10.74 19.09 2.95
CA TRP A 271 10.61 17.71 3.43
C TRP A 271 9.24 17.51 4.07
N ASN A 272 8.35 16.82 3.34
CA ASN A 272 6.99 16.48 3.80
C ASN A 272 6.97 15.12 4.53
N LEU A 273 7.82 14.96 5.54
CA LEU A 273 7.81 13.77 6.40
C LEU A 273 6.65 13.89 7.38
N MET A 274 5.89 12.81 7.55
CA MET A 274 4.75 12.75 8.45
C MET A 274 4.92 11.55 9.38
N GLY A 275 4.51 11.70 10.64
CA GLY A 275 4.37 10.60 11.57
C GLY A 275 2.96 10.52 12.11
N THR A 276 2.54 9.35 12.55
CA THR A 276 1.20 9.15 13.11
C THR A 276 1.24 9.43 14.61
N SER A 277 0.43 10.39 15.05
CA SER A 277 0.30 10.80 16.46
C SER A 277 -0.80 10.00 17.18
N ALA A 278 -1.90 9.72 16.49
CA ALA A 278 -3.01 8.96 17.05
C ALA A 278 -3.74 8.16 15.96
N VAL A 279 -4.37 7.06 16.36
CA VAL A 279 -5.34 6.34 15.55
C VAL A 279 -6.64 6.26 16.33
N THR A 280 -7.73 6.64 15.67
CA THR A 280 -9.05 6.65 16.28
C THR A 280 -10.03 5.97 15.35
N SER A 281 -11.12 5.42 15.89
CA SER A 281 -12.18 4.81 15.12
C SER A 281 -13.52 5.40 15.49
N TYR A 282 -14.33 5.67 14.48
CA TYR A 282 -15.73 6.05 14.62
C TYR A 282 -16.62 4.99 13.99
N ASN A 283 -17.51 4.40 14.79
CA ASN A 283 -18.46 3.39 14.33
C ASN A 283 -19.81 4.07 14.07
N PHE A 284 -20.26 4.06 12.80
CA PHE A 284 -21.50 4.72 12.39
C PHE A 284 -22.77 4.00 12.88
N GLU A 285 -22.73 2.69 13.16
CA GLU A 285 -23.89 1.95 13.67
C GLU A 285 -24.18 2.29 15.13
N THR A 286 -23.13 2.41 15.93
CA THR A 286 -23.22 2.66 17.38
C THR A 286 -23.07 4.13 17.75
N ASN A 287 -22.68 4.97 16.80
CA ASN A 287 -22.21 6.35 17.03
C ASN A 287 -21.10 6.43 18.09
N GLY A 288 -20.29 5.37 18.20
CA GLY A 288 -19.22 5.24 19.17
C GLY A 288 -17.89 5.75 18.62
N TYR A 289 -17.16 6.50 19.45
CA TYR A 289 -15.79 6.92 19.16
C TYR A 289 -14.82 6.22 20.11
N VAL A 290 -13.74 5.67 19.56
CA VAL A 290 -12.72 4.97 20.33
C VAL A 290 -11.33 5.46 19.91
N ASN A 291 -10.49 5.77 20.89
CA ASN A 291 -9.07 5.98 20.66
C ASN A 291 -8.38 4.61 20.65
N LEU A 292 -7.81 4.23 19.51
CA LEU A 292 -7.18 2.92 19.32
C LEU A 292 -5.69 2.94 19.63
N PHE A 293 -5.05 4.10 19.45
CA PHE A 293 -3.63 4.28 19.61
C PHE A 293 -3.31 5.75 19.85
N ASN A 294 -2.43 6.01 20.82
CA ASN A 294 -1.74 7.27 20.97
C ASN A 294 -0.24 7.01 21.00
N LYS A 295 0.50 7.77 20.20
CA LYS A 295 1.96 7.69 20.13
C LYS A 295 2.58 8.18 21.45
N SER A 296 3.64 7.49 21.87
CA SER A 296 4.55 7.96 22.92
C SER A 296 5.37 9.16 22.42
N ILE A 297 5.64 10.13 23.30
CA ILE A 297 6.31 11.39 22.95
C ILE A 297 7.69 11.15 22.30
N ASP A 298 8.38 10.07 22.68
CA ASP A 298 9.79 9.87 22.35
C ASP A 298 10.05 9.06 21.05
N GLU A 299 9.02 8.51 20.40
CA GLU A 299 9.19 7.61 19.24
C GLU A 299 8.60 8.18 17.95
N ASN A 300 9.39 8.40 16.90
CA ASN A 300 8.82 8.67 15.57
C ASN A 300 8.36 7.38 14.93
N LEU A 301 7.10 7.36 14.47
CA LEU A 301 6.50 6.22 13.81
C LEU A 301 5.49 6.68 12.78
N TYR A 302 5.24 5.81 11.81
CA TYR A 302 4.20 5.99 10.80
C TYR A 302 3.36 4.72 10.73
N ILE A 303 2.04 4.87 10.79
CA ILE A 303 1.08 3.75 10.76
C ILE A 303 0.34 3.71 9.44
N GLU A 304 0.18 2.51 8.89
CA GLU A 304 -0.74 2.23 7.79
C GLU A 304 -1.74 1.15 8.17
N TYR A 305 -2.94 1.26 7.61
CA TYR A 305 -3.95 0.21 7.68
C TYR A 305 -3.84 -0.66 6.42
N LEU A 306 -3.56 -1.95 6.60
CA LEU A 306 -3.34 -2.90 5.50
C LEU A 306 -4.62 -3.56 5.00
N GLY A 307 -5.76 -3.23 5.61
CA GLY A 307 -7.01 -3.92 5.39
C GLY A 307 -7.35 -4.90 6.51
N HIS A 308 -8.62 -5.27 6.58
CA HIS A 308 -9.09 -6.35 7.42
C HIS A 308 -8.75 -6.23 8.92
N GLY A 309 -8.62 -5.01 9.44
CA GLY A 309 -8.30 -4.79 10.86
C GLY A 309 -6.82 -4.89 11.20
N ILE A 310 -5.94 -5.11 10.21
CA ILE A 310 -4.50 -5.13 10.43
C ILE A 310 -3.89 -3.75 10.19
N PHE A 311 -3.06 -3.34 11.12
CA PHE A 311 -2.24 -2.13 11.07
C PHE A 311 -0.78 -2.51 11.10
N ILE A 312 0.05 -1.76 10.39
CA ILE A 312 1.50 -1.86 10.47
C ILE A 312 2.06 -0.51 10.86
N SER A 313 3.04 -0.51 11.75
CA SER A 313 3.80 0.68 12.08
C SER A 313 5.29 0.46 11.84
N GLU A 314 5.94 1.47 11.30
CA GLU A 314 7.40 1.54 11.25
C GLU A 314 7.89 2.69 12.11
N SER A 315 8.72 2.38 13.09
CA SER A 315 9.42 3.36 13.92
C SER A 315 10.74 3.76 13.22
N PHE A 316 11.17 5.01 13.37
CA PHE A 316 12.35 5.51 12.69
C PHE A 316 13.07 6.65 13.42
N ASP A 317 14.38 6.72 13.18
CA ASP A 317 15.21 7.85 13.58
C ASP A 317 15.25 8.90 12.46
N ILE A 318 15.20 10.19 12.82
CA ILE A 318 15.29 11.30 11.85
C ILE A 318 16.72 11.81 11.80
N PHE A 319 17.31 11.77 10.60
CA PHE A 319 18.58 12.39 10.28
C PHE A 319 18.38 13.63 9.39
N ARG A 320 19.47 14.32 9.07
CA ARG A 320 19.43 15.57 8.31
C ARG A 320 18.73 15.45 6.95
N ASP A 321 18.95 14.35 6.23
CA ASP A 321 18.54 14.18 4.84
C ASP A 321 17.78 12.86 4.57
N TYR A 322 17.54 12.07 5.61
CA TYR A 322 16.87 10.77 5.52
C TYR A 322 16.33 10.35 6.88
N ILE A 323 15.46 9.35 6.88
CA ILE A 323 15.09 8.58 8.05
C ILE A 323 15.76 7.22 8.03
N GLU A 324 15.94 6.62 9.20
CA GLU A 324 16.41 5.26 9.32
C GLU A 324 15.36 4.42 10.06
N ILE A 325 14.80 3.42 9.40
CA ILE A 325 13.79 2.56 10.01
C ILE A 325 14.48 1.68 11.07
N THR A 326 13.94 1.70 12.29
CA THR A 326 14.52 1.03 13.47
C THR A 326 13.71 -0.18 13.91
N GLU A 327 12.40 -0.15 13.74
CA GLU A 327 11.51 -1.20 14.24
C GLU A 327 10.26 -1.29 13.35
N ARG A 328 9.70 -2.50 13.26
CA ARG A 328 8.41 -2.75 12.63
C ARG A 328 7.50 -3.48 13.60
N ARG A 329 6.30 -2.95 13.80
CA ARG A 329 5.24 -3.56 14.60
C ARG A 329 4.01 -3.79 13.73
N ILE A 330 3.29 -4.87 13.98
CA ILE A 330 1.99 -5.14 13.36
C ILE A 330 0.97 -5.30 14.46
N TYR A 331 -0.19 -4.67 14.27
CA TYR A 331 -1.29 -4.71 15.22
C TYR A 331 -2.55 -5.28 14.58
N TYR A 332 -3.32 -6.00 15.39
CA TYR A 332 -4.68 -6.39 15.07
C TYR A 332 -5.67 -5.56 15.86
N HIS A 333 -6.61 -4.94 15.16
CA HIS A 333 -7.68 -4.18 15.77
C HIS A 333 -8.85 -5.08 16.14
N ASN A 334 -8.99 -5.33 17.45
CA ASN A 334 -10.02 -6.18 18.04
C ASN A 334 -11.34 -5.44 18.37
N TYR A 335 -11.63 -4.34 17.67
CA TYR A 335 -12.76 -3.41 17.89
C TYR A 335 -12.62 -2.44 19.07
N THR A 336 -11.78 -2.71 20.06
CA THR A 336 -11.60 -1.82 21.23
C THR A 336 -10.22 -1.18 21.29
N GLU A 337 -9.19 -1.86 20.80
CA GLU A 337 -7.80 -1.40 20.85
C GLU A 337 -7.00 -1.94 19.65
N LEU A 338 -5.75 -1.51 19.52
CA LEU A 338 -4.75 -2.15 18.67
C LEU A 338 -3.92 -3.13 19.50
N VAL A 339 -4.03 -4.43 19.21
CA VAL A 339 -3.28 -5.47 19.89
C VAL A 339 -2.01 -5.79 19.10
N LEU A 340 -0.83 -5.71 19.71
CA LEU A 340 0.45 -6.01 19.05
C LEU A 340 0.55 -7.51 18.72
N VAL A 341 0.64 -7.83 17.43
CA VAL A 341 0.72 -9.20 16.89
C VAL A 341 2.00 -9.46 16.09
N TYR A 342 2.95 -8.53 16.07
CA TYR A 342 4.30 -8.74 15.52
C TYR A 342 5.18 -7.60 15.99
N ASN A 343 6.41 -7.92 16.38
CA ASN A 343 7.43 -6.91 16.62
C ASN A 343 8.79 -7.40 16.11
N GLU A 344 9.47 -6.54 15.35
CA GLU A 344 10.81 -6.77 14.83
C GLU A 344 11.66 -5.53 15.03
N GLU A 345 12.67 -5.64 15.89
CA GLU A 345 13.77 -4.68 15.91
C GLU A 345 14.69 -4.94 14.72
N LEU A 346 14.88 -3.93 13.88
CA LEU A 346 15.58 -4.08 12.61
C LEU A 346 17.09 -4.06 12.82
N GLN A 347 17.73 -5.23 12.69
CA GLN A 347 19.19 -5.34 12.77
C GLN A 347 19.89 -4.59 11.63
N GLU A 348 19.35 -4.66 10.42
CA GLU A 348 19.82 -3.91 9.26
C GLU A 348 19.00 -2.62 9.12
N LYS A 349 19.63 -1.52 9.56
CA LYS A 349 19.15 -0.15 9.41
C LYS A 349 18.97 0.20 7.93
N SER A 350 17.78 0.66 7.56
CA SER A 350 17.44 1.05 6.19
C SER A 350 17.22 2.56 6.08
N GLN A 351 18.01 3.22 5.25
CA GLN A 351 17.96 4.67 5.07
C GLN A 351 17.01 5.05 3.92
N GLN A 352 15.97 5.82 4.22
CA GLN A 352 14.89 6.17 3.28
C GLN A 352 14.49 7.64 3.42
N ILE A 353 13.75 8.19 2.45
CA ILE A 353 13.25 9.59 2.53
C ILE A 353 11.90 9.64 3.29
N TYR A 354 11.15 8.54 3.24
CA TYR A 354 9.85 8.34 3.87
C TYR A 354 9.68 6.84 4.17
N PRO A 355 8.86 6.42 5.16
CA PRO A 355 8.63 4.99 5.40
C PRO A 355 7.99 4.31 4.19
N GLU A 356 8.66 3.32 3.60
CA GLU A 356 8.16 2.56 2.44
C GLU A 356 7.60 1.19 2.85
N ILE A 357 6.32 1.18 3.20
CA ILE A 357 5.60 -0.01 3.66
C ILE A 357 5.09 -0.82 2.45
N ASN A 358 5.82 -1.87 2.10
CA ASN A 358 5.47 -2.79 1.00
C ASN A 358 4.95 -4.12 1.56
N VAL A 359 3.77 -4.07 2.16
CA VAL A 359 3.20 -5.18 2.92
C VAL A 359 1.75 -5.41 2.53
N ILE A 360 1.35 -6.67 2.39
CA ILE A 360 -0.03 -7.06 2.14
C ILE A 360 -0.48 -8.10 3.17
N VAL A 361 -1.78 -8.14 3.45
CA VAL A 361 -2.41 -9.14 4.32
C VAL A 361 -3.39 -9.99 3.51
N ASN A 362 -3.45 -11.29 3.80
CA ASN A 362 -4.43 -12.15 3.14
C ASN A 362 -5.85 -11.92 3.69
N VAL A 363 -6.86 -12.34 2.92
CA VAL A 363 -8.28 -12.15 3.30
C VAL A 363 -8.65 -12.87 4.60
N ALA A 364 -7.95 -13.97 4.90
CA ALA A 364 -8.14 -14.71 6.15
C ALA A 364 -7.44 -14.04 7.35
N GLU A 365 -6.71 -12.94 7.15
CA GLU A 365 -5.98 -12.14 8.15
C GLU A 365 -5.12 -13.02 9.06
N ASN A 366 -4.51 -14.04 8.47
CA ASN A 366 -3.64 -14.99 9.17
C ASN A 366 -2.27 -15.13 8.49
N GLU A 367 -2.04 -14.44 7.37
CA GLU A 367 -0.74 -14.34 6.73
C GLU A 367 -0.51 -12.91 6.24
N ILE A 368 0.70 -12.42 6.49
CA ILE A 368 1.24 -11.18 5.94
C ILE A 368 2.44 -11.51 5.06
N PHE A 369 2.51 -10.87 3.89
CA PHE A 369 3.69 -10.88 3.04
C PHE A 369 4.26 -9.47 2.93
N SER A 370 5.54 -9.36 3.25
CA SER A 370 6.29 -8.11 3.27
C SER A 370 7.49 -8.21 2.33
N THR A 371 7.73 -7.12 1.59
CA THR A 371 9.03 -6.82 0.97
C THR A 371 9.68 -5.66 1.71
N LYS A 372 10.95 -5.80 2.07
CA LYS A 372 11.75 -4.75 2.68
C LYS A 372 13.03 -4.53 1.90
N GLU A 373 13.24 -3.30 1.44
CA GLU A 373 14.51 -2.88 0.87
C GLU A 373 15.44 -2.34 1.96
N ILE A 374 16.67 -2.85 2.02
CA ILE A 374 17.72 -2.31 2.89
C ILE A 374 18.52 -1.32 2.06
N LYS A 375 18.35 -0.03 2.35
CA LYS A 375 18.94 1.07 1.57
C LYS A 375 20.02 1.81 2.35
N LYS A 376 20.97 2.39 1.62
CA LYS A 376 21.99 3.32 2.14
C LYS A 376 22.00 4.61 1.32
N MET A 377 22.11 5.75 1.97
CA MET A 377 22.28 7.05 1.31
C MET A 377 23.70 7.19 0.75
N ILE A 378 23.80 7.48 -0.54
CA ILE A 378 25.04 7.83 -1.24
C ILE A 378 24.74 9.09 -2.04
N ASP A 379 25.50 10.16 -1.78
CA ASP A 379 25.31 11.47 -2.44
C ASP A 379 23.88 12.01 -2.39
N GLY A 380 23.19 11.79 -1.25
CA GLY A 380 21.80 12.22 -1.06
C GLY A 380 20.74 11.33 -1.72
N ILE A 381 21.13 10.18 -2.30
CA ILE A 381 20.23 9.26 -2.99
C ILE A 381 20.20 7.90 -2.27
N PRO A 382 19.03 7.33 -1.95
CA PRO A 382 18.94 6.01 -1.34
C PRO A 382 19.25 4.93 -2.37
N VAL A 383 20.23 4.08 -2.07
CA VAL A 383 20.67 2.96 -2.92
C VAL A 383 20.42 1.63 -2.22
N THR A 384 19.61 0.77 -2.84
CA THR A 384 19.29 -0.57 -2.35
C THR A 384 20.52 -1.47 -2.30
N LYS A 385 20.80 -2.06 -1.13
CA LYS A 385 21.91 -2.97 -0.86
C LYS A 385 21.46 -4.42 -0.83
N SER A 386 20.32 -4.68 -0.21
CA SER A 386 19.70 -5.99 -0.12
C SER A 386 18.19 -5.84 -0.08
N VAL A 387 17.48 -6.93 -0.34
CA VAL A 387 16.02 -7.01 -0.17
C VAL A 387 15.69 -8.27 0.61
N ILE A 388 14.81 -8.12 1.58
CA ILE A 388 14.31 -9.18 2.44
C ILE A 388 12.83 -9.34 2.14
N TYR A 389 12.42 -10.59 1.95
CA TYR A 389 11.02 -10.97 1.86
C TYR A 389 10.64 -11.70 3.15
N GLN A 390 9.46 -11.40 3.69
CA GLN A 390 8.97 -12.00 4.94
C GLN A 390 7.54 -12.52 4.74
N ARG A 391 7.30 -13.79 5.11
CA ARG A 391 5.95 -14.35 5.33
C ARG A 391 5.75 -14.50 6.82
N ILE A 392 4.76 -13.81 7.38
CA ILE A 392 4.46 -13.81 8.82
C ILE A 392 3.10 -14.45 9.01
N ASN A 393 3.03 -15.55 9.76
CA ASN A 393 1.76 -16.16 10.14
C ASN A 393 1.22 -15.51 11.41
N ILE A 394 -0.05 -15.08 11.37
CA ILE A 394 -0.73 -14.42 12.48
C ILE A 394 -1.81 -15.33 13.04
N PHE A 395 -1.76 -15.56 14.35
CA PHE A 395 -2.79 -16.28 15.07
C PHE A 395 -3.73 -15.31 15.78
N ARG A 396 -5.03 -15.50 15.55
CA ARG A 396 -6.04 -14.70 16.25
C ARG A 396 -6.44 -15.38 17.54
N PRO A 397 -6.68 -14.62 18.63
CA PRO A 397 -7.39 -15.16 19.75
C PRO A 397 -8.81 -15.52 19.27
N ASN A 398 -9.23 -16.76 19.50
CA ASN A 398 -10.56 -17.23 19.11
C ASN A 398 -11.62 -16.20 19.53
N ARG A 399 -12.54 -15.87 18.61
CA ARG A 399 -13.83 -15.25 19.00
C ARG A 399 -14.42 -16.16 20.07
N SER A 400 -14.38 -15.76 21.34
CA SER A 400 -15.19 -16.40 22.36
C SER A 400 -16.63 -16.25 21.89
N LEU A 401 -17.19 -17.32 21.33
CA LEU A 401 -18.62 -17.48 21.23
C LEU A 401 -19.12 -17.28 22.65
N LYS A 402 -19.73 -16.12 22.93
CA LYS A 402 -20.47 -15.93 24.17
C LYS A 402 -21.47 -17.10 24.22
N PRO A 403 -21.46 -17.95 25.25
CA PRO A 403 -22.55 -18.88 25.43
C PRO A 403 -23.81 -18.03 25.66
N ASN A 404 -24.84 -18.32 24.88
CA ASN A 404 -26.18 -17.73 25.01
C ASN A 404 -26.73 -17.88 26.43
#